data_AF-A0A2G9IBW8-F1
#
_entry.id   AF-A0A2G9IBW8-F1
#
_cell.length_a   1.000
_cell.length_b   1.000
_cell.length_c   1.000
_cell.angle_alpha   90.00
_cell.angle_beta   90.00
_cell.angle_gamma   90.00
#
_symmetry.space_group_name_H-M   'P 1'
#
loop_
_entity.id
_entity.type
_entity.pdbx_description
1 polymer ?
#
loop_
_entity_poly.entity_id
_entity_poly.type
_entity_poly.pdbx_seq_one_letter_code
_entity_poly.pdbx_strand_id
1 'polypeptide(L)'
;MPNSIKELLSQLLPLHHAEQERLKKEKEEGKCFNVFSALNMCSDEVRLHSRLLATLLNPKANHGLENEFLKSFLTALGLPEDYITHCKEQIVERLIGEVTETNGGRIDIILEDRGHAVIIENKIYAGDQPNQLLRYHNYGVKTFGENNFKLVYLTLYGSDPSPYSLGGEHFEFIKLSYEQNILKLLEKLVKTLPQKPVHSTVEDYITIIKQLTHQDMDTKYQQSIIEEAIKYDNIDVTSELLLLQKQIGDKLRSDYIIKPLKGLGFNERQDDNGALWKSLNSKRNLFIVIKTDEAYWKEAWIAVASEDKTIPLQPKLDCFTDEPTQNYPYGWSWISDNEGNNWHDIAQYPAIGKEEVLKWIKNKISEIESCFKI
;
A
#
# COMPACT_ATOMS: atom_id res chain seq x y z
N MET A 1 6.57 17.57 -36.19
CA MET A 1 6.33 17.88 -34.76
C MET A 1 4.88 17.59 -34.35
N PRO A 2 3.79 18.09 -34.99
CA PRO A 2 2.42 17.76 -34.55
C PRO A 2 2.00 16.28 -34.75
N ASN A 3 2.68 15.56 -35.64
CA ASN A 3 2.34 14.17 -35.97
C ASN A 3 3.08 13.11 -35.13
N SER A 4 4.17 13.45 -34.44
CA SER A 4 5.04 12.44 -33.82
C SER A 4 4.44 11.82 -32.54
N ILE A 5 3.73 12.60 -31.72
CA ILE A 5 2.96 12.06 -30.58
C ILE A 5 1.83 11.14 -31.08
N LYS A 6 1.11 11.57 -32.12
CA LYS A 6 0.00 10.78 -32.68
C LYS A 6 0.48 9.46 -33.28
N GLU A 7 1.65 9.47 -33.92
CA GLU A 7 2.32 8.28 -34.47
C GLU A 7 2.71 7.31 -33.35
N LEU A 8 3.41 7.76 -32.30
CA LEU A 8 3.74 6.92 -31.15
C LEU A 8 2.48 6.33 -30.50
N LEU A 9 1.46 7.15 -30.24
CA LEU A 9 0.19 6.65 -29.68
C LEU A 9 -0.49 5.63 -30.61
N SER A 10 -0.41 5.82 -31.93
CA SER A 10 -0.96 4.85 -32.89
C SER A 10 -0.22 3.51 -32.89
N GLN A 11 1.07 3.51 -32.59
CA GLN A 11 1.88 2.29 -32.44
C GLN A 11 1.57 1.57 -31.11
N LEU A 12 1.31 2.32 -30.04
CA LEU A 12 0.99 1.76 -28.72
C LEU A 12 -0.47 1.29 -28.59
N LEU A 13 -1.40 1.87 -29.34
CA LEU A 13 -2.83 1.53 -29.28
C LEU A 13 -3.14 0.04 -29.48
N PRO A 14 -2.58 -0.65 -30.51
CA PRO A 14 -2.78 -2.09 -30.67
C PRO A 14 -2.27 -2.92 -29.49
N LEU A 15 -1.13 -2.56 -28.91
CA LEU A 15 -0.59 -3.23 -27.72
C LEU A 15 -1.55 -3.06 -26.54
N HIS A 16 -2.05 -1.83 -26.34
CA HIS A 16 -3.03 -1.54 -25.29
C HIS A 16 -4.32 -2.34 -25.48
N HIS A 17 -4.87 -2.39 -26.70
CA HIS A 17 -6.08 -3.17 -26.98
C HIS A 17 -5.89 -4.66 -26.76
N ALA A 18 -4.76 -5.22 -27.18
CA ALA A 18 -4.44 -6.63 -26.95
C ALA A 18 -4.39 -6.95 -25.44
N GLU A 19 -3.79 -6.04 -24.66
CA GLU A 19 -3.74 -6.19 -23.21
C GLU A 19 -5.12 -6.07 -22.54
N GLN A 20 -5.95 -5.12 -22.97
CA GLN A 20 -7.32 -5.01 -22.45
C GLN A 20 -8.17 -6.25 -22.75
N GLU A 21 -8.03 -6.84 -23.95
CA GLU A 21 -8.71 -8.10 -24.28
C GLU A 21 -8.16 -9.28 -23.47
N ARG A 22 -6.84 -9.34 -23.22
CA ARG A 22 -6.23 -10.34 -22.32
C ARG A 22 -6.82 -10.24 -20.91
N LEU A 23 -6.82 -9.04 -20.33
CA LEU A 23 -7.36 -8.78 -18.99
C LEU A 23 -8.86 -9.09 -18.89
N LYS A 24 -9.63 -8.71 -19.92
CA LYS A 24 -11.07 -9.03 -19.99
C LYS A 24 -11.31 -10.53 -20.02
N LYS A 25 -10.54 -11.25 -20.85
CA LYS A 25 -10.61 -12.70 -20.93
C LYS A 25 -10.24 -13.35 -19.60
N GLU A 26 -9.18 -12.90 -18.95
CA GLU A 26 -8.79 -13.41 -17.63
C GLU A 26 -9.87 -13.17 -16.58
N LYS A 27 -10.55 -12.02 -16.63
CA LYS A 27 -11.70 -11.73 -15.78
C LYS A 27 -12.88 -12.67 -16.06
N GLU A 28 -13.22 -12.91 -17.32
CA GLU A 28 -14.30 -13.83 -17.73
C GLU A 28 -13.99 -15.28 -17.36
N GLU A 29 -12.72 -15.69 -17.42
CA GLU A 29 -12.23 -17.01 -17.03
C GLU A 29 -12.08 -17.17 -15.50
N GLY A 30 -12.29 -16.10 -14.72
CA GLY A 30 -12.16 -16.11 -13.27
C GLY A 30 -10.71 -16.10 -12.75
N LYS A 31 -9.71 -15.87 -13.62
CA LYS A 31 -8.29 -15.81 -13.25
C LYS A 31 -7.93 -14.61 -12.40
N CYS A 32 -8.75 -13.57 -12.41
CA CYS A 32 -8.58 -12.40 -11.54
C CYS A 32 -9.12 -12.64 -10.11
N PHE A 33 -9.72 -13.82 -9.83
CA PHE A 33 -10.17 -14.11 -8.48
C PHE A 33 -8.98 -14.39 -7.57
N ASN A 34 -8.90 -13.66 -6.46
CA ASN A 34 -7.94 -13.89 -5.39
C ASN A 34 -8.68 -13.94 -4.05
N VAL A 35 -8.46 -15.00 -3.28
CA VAL A 35 -9.19 -15.21 -2.02
C VAL A 35 -8.87 -14.14 -0.97
N PHE A 36 -7.64 -13.62 -0.95
CA PHE A 36 -7.24 -12.58 0.01
C PHE A 36 -7.90 -11.24 -0.32
N SER A 37 -8.01 -10.91 -1.60
CA SER A 37 -8.75 -9.73 -2.06
C SER A 37 -10.24 -9.85 -1.74
N ALA A 38 -10.84 -11.02 -1.97
CA ALA A 38 -12.25 -11.26 -1.67
C ALA A 38 -12.58 -11.14 -0.17
N LEU A 39 -11.60 -11.40 0.69
CA LEU A 39 -11.71 -11.27 2.15
C LEU A 39 -11.30 -9.88 2.67
N ASN A 40 -10.92 -8.94 1.79
CA ASN A 40 -10.39 -7.63 2.14
C ASN A 40 -9.18 -7.70 3.09
N MET A 41 -8.25 -8.62 2.81
CA MET A 41 -7.08 -8.89 3.65
C MET A 41 -5.75 -8.45 3.02
N CYS A 42 -5.77 -7.89 1.80
CA CYS A 42 -4.56 -7.60 1.00
C CYS A 42 -3.49 -6.81 1.74
N SER A 43 -3.89 -5.90 2.64
CA SER A 43 -2.99 -5.03 3.40
C SER A 43 -2.89 -5.38 4.89
N ASP A 44 -3.52 -6.48 5.33
CA ASP A 44 -3.59 -6.84 6.75
C ASP A 44 -2.29 -7.50 7.23
N GLU A 45 -1.42 -6.69 7.82
CA GLU A 45 -0.08 -7.07 8.32
C GLU A 45 -0.11 -8.33 9.19
N VAL A 46 -1.04 -8.39 10.15
CA VAL A 46 -1.06 -9.45 11.15
C VAL A 46 -1.81 -10.67 10.62
N ARG A 47 -3.04 -10.47 10.14
CA ARG A 47 -3.95 -11.59 9.82
C ARG A 47 -3.57 -12.28 8.52
N LEU A 48 -3.01 -11.55 7.55
CA LEU A 48 -2.50 -12.12 6.31
C LEU A 48 -0.98 -12.32 6.38
N HIS A 49 -0.20 -11.24 6.37
CA HIS A 49 1.22 -11.32 6.05
C HIS A 49 2.01 -12.09 7.11
N SER A 50 1.91 -11.70 8.38
CA SER A 50 2.64 -12.37 9.47
C SER A 50 2.20 -13.82 9.64
N ARG A 51 0.88 -14.09 9.60
CA ARG A 51 0.35 -15.45 9.74
C ARG A 51 0.70 -16.37 8.59
N LEU A 52 0.56 -15.92 7.35
CA LEU A 52 0.85 -16.75 6.18
C LEU A 52 2.36 -17.01 6.07
N LEU A 53 3.20 -15.98 6.24
CA LEU A 53 4.64 -16.12 6.21
C LEU A 53 5.12 -17.06 7.32
N ALA A 54 4.65 -16.88 8.56
CA ALA A 54 4.99 -17.77 9.67
C ALA A 54 4.50 -19.21 9.46
N THR A 55 3.33 -19.39 8.81
CA THR A 55 2.83 -20.72 8.45
C THR A 55 3.77 -21.41 7.45
N LEU A 56 4.23 -20.70 6.42
CA LEU A 56 5.19 -21.24 5.44
C LEU A 56 6.58 -21.51 6.07
N LEU A 57 6.99 -20.71 7.06
CA LEU A 57 8.26 -20.87 7.76
C LEU A 57 8.24 -21.99 8.81
N ASN A 58 7.06 -22.48 9.21
CA ASN A 58 6.93 -23.47 10.27
C ASN A 58 6.82 -24.89 9.71
N PRO A 59 7.85 -25.75 9.84
CA PRO A 59 7.84 -27.09 9.26
C PRO A 59 6.79 -28.04 9.84
N LYS A 60 6.23 -27.70 11.02
CA LYS A 60 5.17 -28.46 11.67
C LYS A 60 3.77 -28.05 11.17
N ALA A 61 3.66 -26.97 10.41
CA ALA A 61 2.38 -26.57 9.84
C ALA A 61 1.97 -27.52 8.71
N ASN A 62 0.66 -27.67 8.53
CA ASN A 62 0.10 -28.65 7.60
C ASN A 62 0.07 -28.12 6.14
N HIS A 63 1.21 -27.60 5.65
CA HIS A 63 1.37 -27.17 4.26
C HIS A 63 2.09 -28.22 3.39
N GLY A 64 2.71 -29.24 4.00
CA GLY A 64 3.31 -30.37 3.29
C GLY A 64 4.59 -30.06 2.50
N LEU A 65 5.29 -28.97 2.85
CA LEU A 65 6.58 -28.55 2.25
C LEU A 65 7.79 -28.88 3.16
N GLU A 66 7.53 -29.58 4.28
CA GLU A 66 8.55 -29.87 5.29
C GLU A 66 9.38 -28.61 5.64
N ASN A 67 10.71 -28.67 5.48
CA ASN A 67 11.63 -27.57 5.80
C ASN A 67 12.02 -26.71 4.59
N GLU A 68 11.47 -26.94 3.40
CA GLU A 68 12.00 -26.36 2.14
C GLU A 68 12.00 -24.82 2.13
N PHE A 69 10.88 -24.22 2.53
CA PHE A 69 10.75 -22.77 2.57
C PHE A 69 11.60 -22.16 3.69
N LEU A 70 11.59 -22.76 4.89
CA LEU A 70 12.43 -22.34 6.01
C LEU A 70 13.92 -22.33 5.64
N LYS A 71 14.43 -23.42 5.04
CA LYS A 71 15.83 -23.50 4.60
C LYS A 71 16.20 -22.42 3.59
N SER A 72 15.32 -22.19 2.62
CA SER A 72 15.51 -21.14 1.61
C SER A 72 15.53 -19.75 2.25
N PHE A 73 14.67 -19.51 3.24
CA PHE A 73 14.64 -18.27 4.00
C PHE A 73 15.90 -18.06 4.85
N LEU A 74 16.34 -19.07 5.60
CA LEU A 74 17.59 -19.02 6.38
C LEU A 74 18.80 -18.75 5.50
N THR A 75 18.88 -19.41 4.34
CA THR A 75 19.95 -19.17 3.35
C THR A 75 19.94 -17.72 2.86
N ALA A 76 18.75 -17.14 2.62
CA ALA A 76 18.62 -15.74 2.23
C ALA A 76 19.08 -14.76 3.33
N LEU A 77 19.04 -15.16 4.60
CA LEU A 77 19.60 -14.42 5.73
C LEU A 77 21.12 -14.65 5.91
N GLY A 78 21.76 -15.47 5.08
CA GLY A 78 23.17 -15.85 5.23
C GLY A 78 23.41 -16.81 6.40
N LEU A 79 22.38 -17.52 6.86
CA LEU A 79 22.45 -18.47 7.96
C LEU A 79 22.57 -19.91 7.46
N PRO A 80 23.17 -20.83 8.26
CA PRO A 80 23.10 -22.26 7.98
C PRO A 80 21.66 -22.76 7.85
N GLU A 81 21.42 -23.72 6.95
CA GLU A 81 20.09 -24.32 6.73
C GLU A 81 19.51 -25.00 7.99
N ASP A 82 20.36 -25.36 8.94
CA ASP A 82 20.01 -26.01 10.21
C ASP A 82 20.05 -25.05 11.42
N TYR A 83 20.20 -23.74 11.18
CA TYR A 83 20.18 -22.72 12.24
C TYR A 83 18.88 -22.81 13.07
N ILE A 84 17.75 -22.97 12.37
CA ILE A 84 16.44 -23.35 12.91
C ILE A 84 15.99 -24.61 12.19
N THR A 85 15.63 -25.67 12.92
CA THR A 85 15.07 -26.91 12.34
C THR A 85 13.67 -27.22 12.84
N HIS A 86 13.36 -26.78 14.06
CA HIS A 86 12.04 -26.92 14.66
C HIS A 86 11.59 -25.55 15.14
N CYS A 87 10.37 -25.17 14.82
CA CYS A 87 9.76 -24.01 15.46
C CYS A 87 9.08 -24.45 16.77
N LYS A 88 9.36 -23.73 17.87
CA LYS A 88 8.49 -23.75 19.04
C LYS A 88 7.11 -23.17 18.70
N GLU A 89 6.12 -23.46 19.53
CA GLU A 89 4.77 -22.93 19.34
C GLU A 89 4.71 -21.41 19.53
N GLN A 90 3.61 -20.78 19.12
CA GLN A 90 3.39 -19.33 19.19
C GLN A 90 4.47 -18.52 18.45
N ILE A 91 4.57 -18.79 17.15
CA ILE A 91 5.49 -18.12 16.23
C ILE A 91 5.02 -16.75 15.78
N VAL A 92 3.74 -16.39 15.98
CA VAL A 92 3.15 -15.10 15.56
C VAL A 92 2.62 -14.37 16.76
N GLU A 93 2.74 -13.03 16.75
CA GLU A 93 2.13 -12.14 17.76
C GLU A 93 2.59 -12.49 19.19
N ARG A 94 3.87 -12.83 19.36
CA ARG A 94 4.41 -13.28 20.64
C ARG A 94 4.57 -12.11 21.60
N LEU A 95 3.78 -12.13 22.69
CA LEU A 95 3.92 -11.17 23.79
C LEU A 95 5.22 -11.45 24.57
N ILE A 96 6.10 -10.45 24.65
CA ILE A 96 7.38 -10.52 25.38
C ILE A 96 7.39 -9.65 26.65
N GLY A 97 6.20 -9.23 27.11
CA GLY A 97 5.99 -8.43 28.32
C GLY A 97 5.34 -7.08 28.06
N GLU A 98 5.03 -6.35 29.12
CA GLU A 98 4.49 -4.98 29.05
C GLU A 98 5.52 -4.02 28.43
N VAL A 99 5.04 -3.11 27.57
CA VAL A 99 5.89 -2.15 26.88
C VAL A 99 6.47 -1.15 27.89
N THR A 100 7.79 -1.12 27.95
CA THR A 100 8.59 -0.08 28.60
C THR A 100 9.50 0.58 27.57
N GLU A 101 10.37 1.51 27.97
CA GLU A 101 11.30 2.15 27.02
C GLU A 101 12.27 1.14 26.37
N THR A 102 12.65 0.08 27.08
CA THR A 102 13.72 -0.85 26.66
C THR A 102 13.32 -2.33 26.65
N ASN A 103 12.13 -2.68 27.15
CA ASN A 103 11.65 -4.06 27.25
C ASN A 103 10.17 -4.21 26.89
N GLY A 104 9.78 -5.41 26.46
CA GLY A 104 8.38 -5.79 26.22
C GLY A 104 7.87 -5.47 24.82
N GLY A 105 6.56 -5.60 24.64
CA GLY A 105 5.91 -5.51 23.34
C GLY A 105 5.54 -6.87 22.76
N ARG A 106 5.29 -6.89 21.46
CA ARG A 106 4.74 -8.04 20.77
C ARG A 106 5.45 -8.26 19.44
N ILE A 107 6.22 -9.33 19.37
CA ILE A 107 6.97 -9.68 18.17
C ILE A 107 6.01 -10.27 17.12
N ASP A 108 6.06 -9.74 15.90
CA ASP A 108 5.20 -10.19 14.79
C ASP A 108 5.45 -11.64 14.43
N ILE A 109 6.71 -12.01 14.18
CA ILE A 109 7.13 -13.40 13.94
C ILE A 109 8.42 -13.73 14.69
N ILE A 110 8.47 -14.89 15.34
CA ILE A 110 9.70 -15.43 15.93
C ILE A 110 9.85 -16.92 15.60
N LEU A 111 11.01 -17.24 15.04
CA LEU A 111 11.47 -18.61 14.83
C LEU A 111 12.55 -18.90 15.87
N GLU A 112 12.40 -19.91 16.71
CA GLU A 112 13.40 -20.24 17.72
C GLU A 112 13.59 -21.76 17.87
N ASP A 113 14.86 -22.16 17.97
CA ASP A 113 15.29 -23.56 18.09
C ASP A 113 16.65 -23.63 18.77
N ARG A 114 16.87 -24.61 19.65
CA ARG A 114 18.19 -24.88 20.30
C ARG A 114 18.96 -23.66 20.84
N GLY A 115 18.26 -22.63 21.31
CA GLY A 115 18.89 -21.40 21.82
C GLY A 115 19.25 -20.36 20.76
N HIS A 116 18.89 -20.59 19.50
CA HIS A 116 18.92 -19.62 18.42
C HIS A 116 17.56 -19.01 18.13
N ALA A 117 17.53 -17.80 17.57
CA ALA A 117 16.31 -17.17 17.10
C ALA A 117 16.45 -16.32 15.82
N VAL A 118 15.36 -16.24 15.06
CA VAL A 118 15.12 -15.20 14.06
C VAL A 118 13.88 -14.44 14.48
N ILE A 119 14.05 -13.18 14.85
CA ILE A 119 13.00 -12.25 15.27
C ILE A 119 12.69 -11.37 14.07
N ILE A 120 11.44 -11.34 13.62
CA ILE A 120 11.02 -10.57 12.44
C ILE A 120 9.95 -9.57 12.90
N GLU A 121 10.21 -8.29 12.66
CA GLU A 121 9.18 -7.24 12.65
C GLU A 121 8.75 -7.03 11.20
N ASN A 122 7.45 -7.12 10.94
CA ASN A 122 6.86 -7.19 9.62
C ASN A 122 5.96 -5.96 9.37
N LYS A 123 6.37 -5.08 8.45
CA LYS A 123 5.65 -3.85 8.11
C LYS A 123 5.16 -3.88 6.66
N ILE A 124 3.87 -3.59 6.48
CA ILE A 124 3.26 -3.32 5.19
C ILE A 124 2.95 -1.82 5.10
N TYR A 125 2.13 -1.29 6.00
CA TYR A 125 1.74 0.12 6.04
C TYR A 125 1.75 0.75 7.44
N ALA A 126 1.87 -0.04 8.52
CA ALA A 126 1.96 0.52 9.85
C ALA A 126 3.29 1.24 10.07
N GLY A 127 3.19 2.41 10.71
CA GLY A 127 4.36 3.14 11.18
C GLY A 127 5.10 2.41 12.30
N ASP A 128 6.34 2.83 12.53
CA ASP A 128 7.12 2.32 13.64
C ASP A 128 6.57 2.78 15.00
N GLN A 129 6.63 1.87 15.97
CA GLN A 129 6.37 2.20 17.36
C GLN A 129 7.65 2.72 18.05
N PRO A 130 7.53 3.57 19.08
CA PRO A 130 8.69 4.05 19.84
C PRO A 130 9.52 2.89 20.35
N ASN A 131 10.84 2.94 20.17
CA ASN A 131 11.84 1.99 20.67
C ASN A 131 11.58 0.51 20.32
N GLN A 132 10.75 0.23 19.31
CA GLN A 132 10.26 -1.12 19.05
C GLN A 132 11.38 -2.12 18.74
N LEU A 133 12.26 -1.77 17.79
CA LEU A 133 13.39 -2.62 17.45
C LEU A 133 14.41 -2.72 18.60
N LEU A 134 14.61 -1.63 19.36
CA LEU A 134 15.46 -1.66 20.55
C LEU A 134 14.96 -2.70 21.57
N ARG A 135 13.65 -2.72 21.85
CA ARG A 135 13.07 -3.72 22.76
C ARG A 135 13.29 -5.15 22.28
N TYR A 136 13.13 -5.40 20.99
CA TYR A 136 13.30 -6.73 20.43
C TYR A 136 14.75 -7.18 20.39
N HIS A 137 15.66 -6.26 20.09
CA HIS A 137 17.09 -6.48 20.22
C HIS A 137 17.44 -6.88 21.67
N ASN A 138 16.99 -6.10 22.66
CA ASN A 138 17.24 -6.39 24.08
C ASN A 138 16.64 -7.73 24.52
N TYR A 139 15.44 -8.06 24.03
CA TYR A 139 14.84 -9.37 24.25
C TYR A 139 15.71 -10.50 23.67
N GLY A 140 16.23 -10.31 22.45
CA GLY A 140 17.14 -11.24 21.80
C GLY A 140 18.42 -11.48 22.60
N VAL A 141 19.10 -10.39 22.98
CA VAL A 141 20.33 -10.42 23.80
C VAL A 141 20.09 -11.15 25.12
N LYS A 142 19.00 -10.81 25.82
CA LYS A 142 18.66 -11.39 27.12
C LYS A 142 18.31 -12.88 27.04
N THR A 143 17.62 -13.30 25.98
CA THR A 143 17.01 -14.64 25.88
C THR A 143 17.92 -15.65 25.19
N PHE A 144 18.63 -15.23 24.15
CA PHE A 144 19.44 -16.11 23.29
C PHE A 144 20.94 -15.82 23.42
N GLY A 145 21.30 -14.57 23.76
CA GLY A 145 22.67 -14.06 23.71
C GLY A 145 22.95 -13.34 22.40
N GLU A 146 23.86 -12.37 22.43
CA GLU A 146 24.11 -11.40 21.35
C GLU A 146 24.37 -12.03 19.97
N ASN A 147 25.08 -13.16 19.93
CA ASN A 147 25.42 -13.84 18.66
C ASN A 147 24.44 -14.95 18.24
N ASN A 148 23.41 -15.19 19.03
CA ASN A 148 22.49 -16.33 18.85
C ASN A 148 21.11 -15.92 18.36
N PHE A 149 20.91 -14.66 17.98
CA PHE A 149 19.69 -14.27 17.28
C PHE A 149 19.99 -13.37 16.09
N LYS A 150 19.03 -13.30 15.17
CA LYS A 150 18.97 -12.29 14.12
C LYS A 150 17.68 -11.51 14.24
N LEU A 151 17.80 -10.19 14.25
CA LEU A 151 16.68 -9.26 14.13
C LEU A 151 16.50 -8.92 12.67
N VAL A 152 15.31 -9.13 12.14
CA VAL A 152 14.93 -8.86 10.76
C VAL A 152 13.86 -7.78 10.75
N TYR A 153 14.10 -6.73 9.98
CA TYR A 153 13.11 -5.71 9.67
C TYR A 153 12.64 -5.93 8.23
N LEU A 154 11.43 -6.48 8.09
CA LEU A 154 10.83 -6.83 6.81
C LEU A 154 9.81 -5.77 6.43
N THR A 155 10.04 -5.06 5.33
CA THR A 155 9.09 -4.06 4.80
C THR A 155 8.72 -4.34 3.35
N LEU A 156 7.78 -3.59 2.76
CA LEU A 156 7.46 -3.74 1.33
C LEU A 156 8.69 -3.59 0.43
N TYR A 157 9.50 -2.55 0.68
CA TYR A 157 10.60 -2.12 -0.20
C TYR A 157 12.00 -2.20 0.45
N GLY A 158 12.12 -2.77 1.65
CA GLY A 158 13.42 -2.90 2.34
C GLY A 158 13.95 -1.56 2.89
N SER A 159 13.04 -0.64 3.20
CA SER A 159 13.32 0.65 3.83
C SER A 159 14.01 0.51 5.18
N ASP A 160 14.75 1.55 5.58
CA ASP A 160 15.31 1.64 6.93
C ASP A 160 14.19 1.88 7.96
N PRO A 161 14.32 1.32 9.19
CA PRO A 161 13.47 1.70 10.29
C PRO A 161 13.72 3.16 10.67
N SER A 162 12.70 3.82 11.18
CA SER A 162 12.82 5.17 11.72
C SER A 162 13.77 5.20 12.93
N PRO A 163 14.48 6.32 13.17
CA PRO A 163 15.27 6.52 14.39
C PRO A 163 14.44 6.36 15.68
N TYR A 164 13.13 6.64 15.58
CA TYR A 164 12.16 6.48 16.66
C TYR A 164 12.01 5.02 17.10
N SER A 165 12.07 4.06 16.17
CA SER A 165 12.03 2.62 16.46
C SER A 165 13.32 2.10 17.10
N LEU A 166 14.45 2.70 16.74
CA LEU A 166 15.78 2.33 17.24
C LEU A 166 16.07 2.89 18.64
N GLY A 167 15.30 3.88 19.10
CA GLY A 167 15.50 4.53 20.40
C GLY A 167 16.82 5.29 20.52
N GLY A 168 17.40 5.69 19.39
CA GLY A 168 18.71 6.37 19.34
C GLY A 168 19.92 5.44 19.52
N GLU A 169 19.71 4.13 19.59
CA GLU A 169 20.78 3.14 19.74
C GLU A 169 21.23 2.56 18.38
N HIS A 170 22.43 1.97 18.37
CA HIS A 170 22.97 1.28 17.21
C HIS A 170 23.19 -0.21 17.51
N PHE A 171 22.53 -1.06 16.74
CA PHE A 171 22.68 -2.52 16.81
C PHE A 171 22.46 -3.14 15.43
N GLU A 172 22.92 -4.37 15.25
CA GLU A 172 22.78 -5.09 13.98
C GLU A 172 21.35 -5.60 13.76
N PHE A 173 20.83 -5.40 12.55
CA PHE A 173 19.60 -6.00 12.06
C PHE A 173 19.71 -6.24 10.55
N ILE A 174 18.91 -7.16 10.03
CA ILE A 174 18.84 -7.51 8.62
C ILE A 174 17.62 -6.84 8.01
N LYS A 175 17.80 -6.12 6.90
CA LYS A 175 16.69 -5.59 6.10
C LYS A 175 16.29 -6.58 5.03
N LEU A 176 14.99 -6.87 4.94
CA LEU A 176 14.42 -7.63 3.84
C LEU A 176 13.25 -6.86 3.24
N SER A 177 12.98 -7.11 1.95
CA SER A 177 11.81 -6.58 1.25
C SER A 177 10.86 -7.69 0.79
N TYR A 178 9.56 -7.40 0.78
CA TYR A 178 8.59 -8.22 0.05
C TYR A 178 8.87 -8.18 -1.45
N GLU A 179 9.13 -6.98 -1.99
CA GLU A 179 9.35 -6.72 -3.42
C GLU A 179 10.41 -7.63 -4.04
N GLN A 180 11.51 -7.88 -3.31
CA GLN A 180 12.67 -8.58 -3.87
C GLN A 180 12.92 -9.90 -3.14
N ASN A 181 13.03 -9.88 -1.82
CA ASN A 181 13.49 -11.04 -1.07
C ASN A 181 12.39 -12.09 -0.90
N ILE A 182 11.24 -11.72 -0.33
CA ILE A 182 10.14 -12.67 -0.09
C ILE A 182 9.54 -13.13 -1.42
N LEU A 183 9.30 -12.21 -2.35
CA LEU A 183 8.74 -12.55 -3.67
C LEU A 183 9.60 -13.59 -4.40
N LYS A 184 10.93 -13.40 -4.43
CA LYS A 184 11.86 -14.37 -5.05
C LYS A 184 11.81 -15.74 -4.38
N LEU A 185 11.68 -15.79 -3.05
CA LEU A 185 11.57 -17.07 -2.32
C LEU A 185 10.26 -17.79 -2.66
N LEU A 186 9.15 -17.07 -2.70
CA LEU A 186 7.84 -17.62 -3.06
C LEU A 186 7.79 -18.08 -4.53
N GLU A 187 8.34 -17.28 -5.46
CA GLU A 187 8.43 -17.65 -6.88
C GLU A 187 9.33 -18.88 -7.12
N LYS A 188 10.34 -19.09 -6.28
CA LYS A 188 11.12 -20.32 -6.29
C LYS A 188 10.30 -21.49 -5.73
N LEU A 189 9.53 -21.26 -4.67
CA LEU A 189 8.68 -22.28 -4.03
C LEU A 189 7.61 -22.82 -4.99
N VAL A 190 6.89 -21.96 -5.71
CA VAL A 190 5.83 -22.40 -6.66
C VAL A 190 6.35 -23.28 -7.79
N LYS A 191 7.65 -23.20 -8.10
CA LYS A 191 8.32 -24.01 -9.14
C LYS A 191 8.77 -25.38 -8.64
N THR A 192 8.65 -25.71 -7.35
CA THR A 192 9.06 -27.02 -6.84
C THR A 192 8.10 -28.13 -7.26
N LEU A 193 8.59 -29.38 -7.24
CA LEU A 193 7.82 -30.56 -7.60
C LEU A 193 7.92 -31.62 -6.49
N PRO A 194 6.85 -32.40 -6.23
CA PRO A 194 5.56 -32.37 -6.91
C PRO A 194 4.69 -31.17 -6.49
N GLN A 195 3.81 -30.74 -7.39
CA GLN A 195 2.82 -29.71 -7.07
C GLN A 195 1.86 -30.19 -5.97
N LYS A 196 1.59 -29.29 -5.03
CA LYS A 196 0.79 -29.46 -3.80
C LYS A 196 -0.19 -28.29 -3.67
N PRO A 197 -1.32 -28.45 -2.95
CA PRO A 197 -2.33 -27.38 -2.80
C PRO A 197 -1.78 -26.03 -2.31
N VAL A 198 -0.77 -26.04 -1.44
CA VAL A 198 -0.14 -24.79 -0.94
C VAL A 198 0.46 -23.93 -2.06
N HIS A 199 0.92 -24.51 -3.17
CA HIS A 199 1.53 -23.72 -4.25
C HIS A 199 0.51 -22.76 -4.86
N SER A 200 -0.74 -23.18 -5.07
CA SER A 200 -1.79 -22.29 -5.56
C SER A 200 -2.09 -21.14 -4.58
N THR A 201 -2.10 -21.41 -3.28
CA THR A 201 -2.22 -20.34 -2.26
C THR A 201 -1.01 -19.39 -2.28
N VAL A 202 0.19 -19.91 -2.55
CA VAL A 202 1.39 -19.09 -2.71
C VAL A 202 1.34 -18.27 -3.99
N GLU A 203 0.78 -18.77 -5.09
CA GLU A 203 0.53 -18.00 -6.33
C GLU A 203 -0.43 -16.83 -6.08
N ASP A 204 -1.52 -17.07 -5.33
CA ASP A 204 -2.42 -16.01 -4.88
C ASP A 204 -1.66 -14.97 -4.04
N TYR A 205 -0.78 -15.42 -3.14
CA TYR A 205 -0.02 -14.52 -2.29
C TYR A 205 1.04 -13.71 -3.05
N ILE A 206 1.70 -14.31 -4.04
CA ILE A 206 2.60 -13.64 -4.98
C ILE A 206 1.85 -12.51 -5.70
N THR A 207 0.61 -12.74 -6.12
CA THR A 207 -0.22 -11.73 -6.77
C THR A 207 -0.49 -10.54 -5.84
N ILE A 208 -0.82 -10.80 -4.57
CA ILE A 208 -1.00 -9.73 -3.56
C ILE A 208 0.30 -8.95 -3.35
N ILE A 209 1.44 -9.63 -3.18
CA ILE A 209 2.72 -8.94 -3.01
C ILE A 209 3.01 -8.05 -4.21
N LYS A 210 2.81 -8.55 -5.43
CA LYS A 210 2.98 -7.78 -6.67
C LYS A 210 2.07 -6.56 -6.73
N GLN A 211 0.82 -6.65 -6.28
CA GLN A 211 -0.07 -5.50 -6.21
C GLN A 211 0.43 -4.44 -5.22
N LEU A 212 0.82 -4.88 -4.01
CA LEU A 212 1.34 -3.98 -2.96
C LEU A 212 2.66 -3.30 -3.36
N THR A 213 3.43 -3.92 -4.25
CA THR A 213 4.73 -3.42 -4.73
C THR A 213 4.68 -2.86 -6.15
N HIS A 214 3.49 -2.73 -6.75
CA HIS A 214 3.28 -2.22 -8.12
C HIS A 214 4.01 -3.01 -9.24
N GLN A 215 4.08 -4.33 -9.07
CA GLN A 215 4.67 -5.32 -9.98
C GLN A 215 3.64 -6.28 -10.61
N ASP A 216 2.35 -5.99 -10.48
CA ASP A 216 1.23 -6.83 -10.96
C ASP A 216 0.87 -6.61 -12.44
N MET A 217 1.45 -5.59 -13.06
CA MET A 217 1.36 -5.36 -14.49
C MET A 217 2.08 -6.46 -15.29
N ASP A 218 1.51 -6.83 -16.45
CA ASP A 218 2.11 -7.86 -17.31
C ASP A 218 3.50 -7.41 -17.80
N THR A 219 4.53 -8.08 -17.28
CA THR A 219 5.94 -7.79 -17.59
C THR A 219 6.25 -7.82 -19.08
N LYS A 220 5.54 -8.64 -19.88
CA LYS A 220 5.76 -8.73 -21.33
C LYS A 220 5.11 -7.57 -22.07
N TYR A 221 3.90 -7.17 -21.68
CA TYR A 221 3.24 -5.97 -22.19
C TYR A 221 4.06 -4.72 -21.84
N GLN A 222 4.49 -4.57 -20.59
CA GLN A 222 5.37 -3.48 -20.16
C GLN A 222 6.65 -3.42 -20.98
N GLN A 223 7.34 -4.56 -21.14
CA GLN A 223 8.55 -4.63 -21.92
C GLN A 223 8.29 -4.23 -23.38
N SER A 224 7.16 -4.63 -23.97
CA SER A 224 6.78 -4.24 -25.33
C SER A 224 6.56 -2.72 -25.46
N ILE A 225 5.93 -2.08 -24.47
CA ILE A 225 5.74 -0.62 -24.43
C ILE A 225 7.09 0.09 -24.29
N ILE A 226 7.96 -0.39 -23.38
CA ILE A 226 9.30 0.18 -23.16
C ILE A 226 10.13 0.08 -24.45
N GLU A 227 10.19 -1.10 -25.06
CA GLU A 227 10.93 -1.33 -26.31
C GLU A 227 10.44 -0.44 -27.44
N GLU A 228 9.12 -0.22 -27.56
CA GLU A 228 8.55 0.70 -28.54
C GLU A 228 8.91 2.16 -28.24
N ALA A 229 8.82 2.57 -26.97
CA ALA A 229 9.04 3.95 -26.53
C ALA A 229 10.51 4.40 -26.65
N ILE A 230 11.48 3.47 -26.58
CA ILE A 230 12.91 3.77 -26.68
C ILE A 230 13.48 3.64 -28.11
N LYS A 231 12.66 3.27 -29.10
CA LYS A 231 13.09 3.26 -30.50
C LYS A 231 13.62 4.63 -30.92
N TYR A 232 14.61 4.63 -31.82
CA TYR A 232 15.24 5.86 -32.30
C TYR A 232 14.23 6.89 -32.81
N ASP A 233 13.18 6.46 -33.51
CA ASP A 233 12.16 7.36 -34.05
C ASP A 233 11.17 7.90 -32.98
N ASN A 234 11.15 7.30 -31.78
CA ASN A 234 10.19 7.59 -30.70
C ASN A 234 10.82 8.25 -29.47
N ILE A 235 12.14 8.10 -29.24
CA ILE A 235 12.79 8.50 -28.00
C ILE A 235 12.66 10.01 -27.69
N ASP A 236 12.70 10.87 -28.70
CA ASP A 236 12.53 12.32 -28.52
C ASP A 236 11.11 12.66 -28.02
N VAL A 237 10.10 11.98 -28.58
CA VAL A 237 8.69 12.14 -28.19
C VAL A 237 8.45 11.57 -26.80
N THR A 238 9.03 10.40 -26.50
CA THR A 238 8.97 9.78 -25.18
C THR A 238 9.58 10.71 -24.13
N SER A 239 10.73 11.31 -24.41
CA SER A 239 11.38 12.28 -23.52
C SER A 239 10.48 13.49 -23.26
N GLU A 240 9.85 14.06 -24.30
CA GLU A 240 8.91 15.17 -24.15
C GLU A 240 7.69 14.80 -23.27
N LEU A 241 7.12 13.61 -23.45
CA LEU A 241 6.01 13.12 -22.62
C LEU A 241 6.41 12.96 -21.15
N LEU A 242 7.59 12.40 -20.89
CA LEU A 242 8.12 12.21 -19.53
C LEU A 242 8.37 13.56 -18.84
N LEU A 243 8.92 14.55 -19.57
CA LEU A 243 9.10 15.91 -19.05
C LEU A 243 7.79 16.61 -18.73
N LEU A 244 6.71 16.29 -19.46
CA LEU A 244 5.39 16.88 -19.29
C LEU A 244 4.44 16.08 -18.38
N GLN A 245 4.91 14.96 -17.80
CA GLN A 245 4.11 14.06 -16.96
C GLN A 245 3.30 14.80 -15.89
N LYS A 246 3.96 15.70 -15.15
CA LYS A 246 3.31 16.48 -14.08
C LYS A 246 2.25 17.42 -14.64
N GLN A 247 2.56 18.14 -15.72
CA GLN A 247 1.65 19.11 -16.35
C GLN A 247 0.42 18.43 -16.96
N ILE A 248 0.59 17.23 -17.53
CA ILE A 248 -0.52 16.39 -18.02
C ILE A 248 -1.46 16.06 -16.87
N GLY A 249 -0.93 15.61 -15.73
CA GLY A 249 -1.71 15.34 -14.53
C GLY A 249 -2.45 16.56 -13.98
N ASP A 250 -1.74 17.69 -13.87
CA ASP A 250 -2.32 18.96 -13.38
C ASP A 250 -3.46 19.43 -14.28
N LYS A 251 -3.28 19.30 -15.61
CA LYS A 251 -4.31 19.65 -16.60
C LYS A 251 -5.52 18.72 -16.52
N LEU A 252 -5.31 17.40 -16.39
CA LEU A 252 -6.37 16.40 -16.26
C LEU A 252 -7.25 16.70 -15.03
N ARG A 253 -6.64 16.88 -13.84
CA ARG A 253 -7.37 17.24 -12.61
C ARG A 253 -8.10 18.57 -12.74
N SER A 254 -7.44 19.57 -13.32
CA SER A 254 -8.05 20.89 -13.53
C SER A 254 -9.33 20.80 -14.37
N ASP A 255 -9.27 20.06 -15.49
CA ASP A 255 -10.36 19.99 -16.45
C ASP A 255 -11.49 19.05 -16.02
N TYR A 256 -11.17 17.88 -15.49
CA TYR A 256 -12.14 16.82 -15.22
C TYR A 256 -12.65 16.80 -13.77
N ILE A 257 -11.97 17.48 -12.84
CA ILE A 257 -12.39 17.55 -11.44
C ILE A 257 -12.66 18.99 -11.00
N ILE A 258 -11.64 19.85 -11.01
CA ILE A 258 -11.72 21.18 -10.38
C ILE A 258 -12.74 22.07 -11.10
N LYS A 259 -12.70 22.16 -12.43
CA LYS A 259 -13.66 22.97 -13.21
C LYS A 259 -15.11 22.49 -13.01
N PRO A 260 -15.42 21.18 -13.11
CA PRO A 260 -16.75 20.67 -12.77
C PRO A 260 -17.19 21.01 -11.34
N LEU A 261 -16.31 20.90 -10.34
CA LEU A 261 -16.62 21.28 -8.95
C LEU A 261 -16.90 22.78 -8.81
N LYS A 262 -16.14 23.65 -9.50
CA LYS A 262 -16.45 25.09 -9.58
C LYS A 262 -17.85 25.34 -10.16
N GLY A 263 -18.25 24.57 -11.16
CA GLY A 263 -19.62 24.57 -11.70
C GLY A 263 -20.70 24.17 -10.70
N LEU A 264 -20.35 23.44 -9.63
CA LEU A 264 -21.24 23.07 -8.51
C LEU A 264 -21.24 24.08 -7.36
N GLY A 265 -20.58 25.24 -7.54
CA GLY A 265 -20.52 26.31 -6.54
C GLY A 265 -19.34 26.23 -5.57
N PHE A 266 -18.33 25.39 -5.83
CA PHE A 266 -17.07 25.44 -5.10
C PHE A 266 -16.22 26.63 -5.52
N ASN A 267 -15.59 27.28 -4.55
CA ASN A 267 -14.62 28.36 -4.76
C ASN A 267 -13.25 27.93 -4.25
N GLU A 268 -12.21 28.27 -5.01
CA GLU A 268 -10.83 27.96 -4.65
C GLU A 268 -10.28 29.03 -3.70
N ARG A 269 -9.70 28.60 -2.57
CA ARG A 269 -9.11 29.47 -1.55
C ARG A 269 -7.59 29.36 -1.58
N GLN A 270 -6.92 30.40 -2.08
CA GLN A 270 -5.45 30.44 -2.17
C GLN A 270 -4.78 30.53 -0.80
N ASP A 271 -5.46 31.13 0.18
CA ASP A 271 -5.04 31.22 1.58
C ASP A 271 -5.13 29.87 2.32
N ASP A 272 -5.75 28.86 1.71
CA ASP A 272 -5.91 27.51 2.23
C ASP A 272 -5.39 26.48 1.23
N ASN A 273 -4.18 26.72 0.69
CA ASN A 273 -3.47 25.82 -0.23
C ASN A 273 -4.28 25.40 -1.48
N GLY A 274 -5.15 26.29 -1.98
CA GLY A 274 -5.99 25.99 -3.15
C GLY A 274 -7.20 25.11 -2.83
N ALA A 275 -7.57 24.95 -1.55
CA ALA A 275 -8.74 24.19 -1.14
C ALA A 275 -10.02 24.67 -1.84
N LEU A 276 -10.92 23.73 -2.10
CA LEU A 276 -12.22 24.01 -2.70
C LEU A 276 -13.28 24.08 -1.60
N TRP A 277 -13.99 25.21 -1.53
CA TRP A 277 -15.00 25.49 -0.52
C TRP A 277 -16.36 25.74 -1.14
N LYS A 278 -17.39 25.00 -0.71
CA LYS A 278 -18.78 25.23 -1.07
C LYS A 278 -19.59 25.51 0.19
N SER A 279 -20.38 26.59 0.20
CA SER A 279 -21.27 26.87 1.32
C SER A 279 -22.31 25.76 1.46
N LEU A 280 -22.39 25.17 2.66
CA LEU A 280 -23.36 24.16 3.01
C LEU A 280 -24.56 24.82 3.72
N ASN A 281 -24.28 25.61 4.75
CA ASN A 281 -25.31 26.36 5.46
C ASN A 281 -24.80 27.75 5.83
N SER A 282 -25.25 28.75 5.07
CA SER A 282 -24.87 30.16 5.25
C SER A 282 -25.28 30.75 6.59
N LYS A 283 -26.29 30.19 7.28
CA LYS A 283 -26.68 30.64 8.63
C LYS A 283 -25.79 30.11 9.74
N ARG A 284 -25.07 29.01 9.49
CA ARG A 284 -24.20 28.34 10.46
C ARG A 284 -22.71 28.43 10.09
N ASN A 285 -22.36 29.17 9.03
CA ASN A 285 -21.01 29.24 8.47
C ASN A 285 -20.38 27.86 8.25
N LEU A 286 -21.19 26.89 7.80
CA LEU A 286 -20.74 25.54 7.47
C LEU A 286 -20.42 25.44 5.98
N PHE A 287 -19.34 24.75 5.67
CA PHE A 287 -18.84 24.56 4.32
C PHE A 287 -18.50 23.08 4.07
N ILE A 288 -18.81 22.60 2.87
CA ILE A 288 -18.16 21.40 2.34
C ILE A 288 -16.80 21.87 1.83
N VAL A 289 -15.75 21.21 2.31
CA VAL A 289 -14.37 21.51 1.89
C VAL A 289 -13.73 20.27 1.27
N ILE A 290 -13.00 20.48 0.19
CA ILE A 290 -12.10 19.49 -0.40
C ILE A 290 -10.69 20.07 -0.31
N LYS A 291 -9.82 19.38 0.45
CA LYS A 291 -8.51 19.87 0.87
C LYS A 291 -7.41 18.86 0.55
N THR A 292 -6.17 19.31 0.68
CA THR A 292 -4.95 18.49 0.58
C THR A 292 -3.91 18.90 1.62
N ASP A 293 -3.04 17.94 1.97
CA ASP A 293 -2.02 17.98 3.01
C ASP A 293 -0.84 18.88 2.64
N GLU A 294 -0.50 18.97 1.34
CA GLU A 294 0.60 19.78 0.82
C GLU A 294 0.28 20.40 -0.56
N ALA A 295 1.16 21.27 -1.06
CA ALA A 295 1.11 21.63 -2.48
C ALA A 295 1.12 20.34 -3.31
N TYR A 296 0.31 20.26 -4.37
CA TYR A 296 0.20 19.13 -5.32
C TYR A 296 -0.92 18.08 -5.11
N TRP A 297 -1.87 18.28 -4.19
CA TRP A 297 -3.08 17.45 -4.14
C TRP A 297 -2.82 15.95 -3.95
N LYS A 298 -1.72 15.60 -3.26
CA LYS A 298 -1.22 14.24 -3.13
C LYS A 298 -2.15 13.39 -2.26
N GLU A 299 -2.48 13.88 -1.07
CA GLU A 299 -3.48 13.26 -0.21
C GLU A 299 -4.65 14.23 -0.11
N ALA A 300 -5.82 13.78 -0.57
CA ALA A 300 -6.98 14.65 -0.67
C ALA A 300 -8.16 14.10 0.10
N TRP A 301 -8.87 14.97 0.81
CA TRP A 301 -10.03 14.59 1.59
C TRP A 301 -11.18 15.56 1.41
N ILE A 302 -12.38 15.08 1.73
CA ILE A 302 -13.61 15.84 1.79
C ILE A 302 -14.12 15.85 3.23
N ALA A 303 -14.55 17.03 3.70
CA ALA A 303 -15.02 17.23 5.07
C ALA A 303 -16.08 18.32 5.14
N VAL A 304 -16.75 18.40 6.29
CA VAL A 304 -17.52 19.60 6.68
C VAL A 304 -16.65 20.43 7.61
N ALA A 305 -16.36 21.67 7.20
CA ALA A 305 -15.60 22.63 7.99
C ALA A 305 -16.47 23.81 8.42
N SER A 306 -15.98 24.53 9.43
CA SER A 306 -16.55 25.78 9.93
C SER A 306 -15.47 26.84 10.04
N GLU A 307 -15.79 28.08 9.67
CA GLU A 307 -14.93 29.22 9.99
C GLU A 307 -14.98 29.58 11.49
N ASP A 308 -16.06 29.19 12.17
CA ASP A 308 -16.17 29.26 13.62
C ASP A 308 -15.47 28.06 14.27
N LYS A 309 -14.28 28.29 14.82
CA LYS A 309 -13.45 27.30 15.52
C LYS A 309 -13.96 26.96 16.93
N THR A 310 -15.05 27.58 17.38
CA THR A 310 -15.67 27.33 18.69
C THR A 310 -16.79 26.29 18.64
N ILE A 311 -17.13 25.79 17.44
CA ILE A 311 -18.12 24.71 17.30
C ILE A 311 -17.60 23.45 18.02
N PRO A 312 -18.37 22.89 18.97
CA PRO A 312 -17.99 21.66 19.63
C PRO A 312 -18.03 20.48 18.65
N LEU A 313 -17.19 19.48 18.89
CA LEU A 313 -17.21 18.21 18.14
C LEU A 313 -18.64 17.67 18.09
N GLN A 314 -19.11 17.39 16.89
CA GLN A 314 -20.43 16.83 16.64
C GLN A 314 -20.32 15.31 16.48
N PRO A 315 -21.43 14.57 16.57
CA PRO A 315 -21.45 13.18 16.12
C PRO A 315 -20.95 13.08 14.68
N LYS A 316 -20.12 12.06 14.41
CA LYS A 316 -19.70 11.73 13.05
C LYS A 316 -20.92 11.54 12.16
N LEU A 317 -20.92 12.11 10.98
CA LEU A 317 -21.97 11.81 9.99
C LEU A 317 -21.74 10.41 9.43
N ASP A 318 -22.83 9.66 9.25
CA ASP A 318 -22.78 8.29 8.73
C ASP A 318 -22.11 8.18 7.35
N CYS A 319 -22.08 9.28 6.59
CA CYS A 319 -21.42 9.34 5.29
C CYS A 319 -19.89 9.45 5.37
N PHE A 320 -19.31 9.70 6.55
CA PHE A 320 -17.87 9.83 6.76
C PHE A 320 -17.26 8.59 7.38
N THR A 321 -16.05 8.27 6.91
CA THR A 321 -15.23 7.15 7.37
C THR A 321 -14.53 7.50 8.68
N ASP A 322 -13.97 8.70 8.76
CA ASP A 322 -13.03 9.11 9.80
C ASP A 322 -13.67 10.03 10.84
N GLU A 323 -13.17 9.93 12.06
CA GLU A 323 -13.72 10.63 13.23
C GLU A 323 -13.59 12.15 13.15
N PRO A 324 -14.54 12.90 13.76
CA PRO A 324 -14.50 14.34 13.88
C PRO A 324 -13.19 14.87 14.47
N THR A 325 -12.73 16.00 13.95
CA THR A 325 -11.58 16.75 14.49
C THR A 325 -11.98 18.19 14.79
N GLN A 326 -11.10 18.96 15.44
CA GLN A 326 -11.36 20.37 15.72
C GLN A 326 -11.61 21.20 14.44
N ASN A 327 -10.98 20.82 13.32
CA ASN A 327 -11.18 21.51 12.05
C ASN A 327 -12.37 20.94 11.25
N TYR A 328 -12.73 19.69 11.50
CA TYR A 328 -13.78 18.94 10.80
C TYR A 328 -14.80 18.39 11.80
N PRO A 329 -15.69 19.24 12.34
CA PRO A 329 -16.51 18.88 13.51
C PRO A 329 -17.50 17.74 13.27
N TYR A 330 -17.73 17.32 12.03
CA TYR A 330 -18.67 16.26 11.66
C TYR A 330 -17.99 14.99 11.11
N GLY A 331 -16.67 14.95 11.08
CA GLY A 331 -15.90 13.88 10.42
C GLY A 331 -15.42 14.28 9.02
N TRP A 332 -14.72 13.34 8.39
CA TRP A 332 -14.11 13.51 7.07
C TRP A 332 -13.90 12.17 6.39
N SER A 333 -13.60 12.18 5.10
CA SER A 333 -13.19 11.00 4.34
C SER A 333 -12.11 11.35 3.35
N TRP A 334 -11.14 10.45 3.21
CA TRP A 334 -10.22 10.48 2.09
C TRP A 334 -10.98 10.35 0.76
N ILE A 335 -10.51 11.08 -0.25
CA ILE A 335 -10.85 10.89 -1.66
C ILE A 335 -9.88 9.88 -2.26
N SER A 336 -8.63 9.86 -1.78
CA SER A 336 -7.49 9.11 -2.32
C SER A 336 -7.19 7.78 -1.61
N ASP A 337 -8.09 7.26 -0.76
CA ASP A 337 -7.84 6.08 0.08
C ASP A 337 -8.04 4.72 -0.60
N ASN A 338 -8.72 4.68 -1.76
CA ASN A 338 -9.03 3.44 -2.45
C ASN A 338 -8.38 3.39 -3.83
N GLU A 339 -8.02 2.18 -4.27
CA GLU A 339 -7.37 1.90 -5.56
C GLU A 339 -8.09 2.52 -6.77
N GLY A 340 -9.39 2.83 -6.68
CA GLY A 340 -10.17 3.42 -7.78
C GLY A 340 -10.30 4.95 -7.81
N ASN A 341 -9.87 5.67 -6.77
CA ASN A 341 -10.11 7.12 -6.65
C ASN A 341 -8.85 7.96 -6.41
N ASN A 342 -7.68 7.33 -6.38
CA ASN A 342 -6.40 8.03 -6.19
C ASN A 342 -6.06 8.86 -7.44
N TRP A 343 -6.40 10.15 -7.43
CA TRP A 343 -6.21 11.03 -8.57
C TRP A 343 -4.76 11.54 -8.79
N HIS A 344 -3.82 11.12 -7.94
CA HIS A 344 -2.40 11.46 -8.03
C HIS A 344 -1.64 10.38 -8.79
N ASP A 345 -2.03 9.13 -8.61
CA ASP A 345 -1.49 7.98 -9.33
C ASP A 345 -1.83 8.04 -10.83
N ILE A 346 -0.80 7.97 -11.67
CA ILE A 346 -0.94 7.97 -13.14
C ILE A 346 -1.72 6.75 -13.62
N ALA A 347 -1.63 5.62 -12.92
CA ALA A 347 -2.41 4.43 -13.24
C ALA A 347 -3.93 4.71 -13.19
N GLN A 348 -4.35 5.71 -12.42
CA GLN A 348 -5.76 6.10 -12.23
C GLN A 348 -6.20 7.28 -13.11
N TYR A 349 -5.32 7.84 -13.95
CA TYR A 349 -5.72 8.90 -14.90
C TYR A 349 -6.88 8.49 -15.82
N PRO A 350 -6.99 7.22 -16.29
CA PRO A 350 -8.17 6.76 -17.00
C PRO A 350 -9.48 6.89 -16.20
N ALA A 351 -9.48 6.63 -14.89
CA ALA A 351 -10.66 6.77 -14.03
C ALA A 351 -11.09 8.25 -13.90
N ILE A 352 -10.12 9.17 -13.79
CA ILE A 352 -10.38 10.62 -13.82
C ILE A 352 -10.98 11.02 -15.17
N GLY A 353 -10.38 10.59 -16.27
CA GLY A 353 -10.84 10.91 -17.63
C GLY A 353 -12.21 10.34 -17.97
N LYS A 354 -12.60 9.21 -17.35
CA LYS A 354 -13.94 8.61 -17.43
C LYS A 354 -14.95 9.23 -16.44
N GLU A 355 -14.55 10.27 -15.71
CA GLU A 355 -15.34 10.95 -14.68
C GLU A 355 -15.77 10.08 -13.49
N GLU A 356 -15.15 8.92 -13.28
CA GLU A 356 -15.48 7.99 -12.19
C GLU A 356 -15.19 8.63 -10.82
N VAL A 357 -14.02 9.27 -10.69
CA VAL A 357 -13.62 10.02 -9.50
C VAL A 357 -14.55 11.20 -9.24
N LEU A 358 -14.88 11.98 -10.28
CA LEU A 358 -15.82 13.10 -10.15
C LEU A 358 -17.20 12.64 -9.68
N LYS A 359 -17.68 11.51 -10.20
CA LYS A 359 -18.97 10.93 -9.81
C LYS A 359 -18.95 10.49 -8.35
N TRP A 360 -17.87 9.89 -7.88
CA TRP A 360 -17.71 9.56 -6.46
C TRP A 360 -17.79 10.82 -5.58
N ILE A 361 -17.06 11.88 -5.94
CA ILE A 361 -17.06 13.15 -5.19
C ILE A 361 -18.47 13.76 -5.17
N LYS A 362 -19.17 13.78 -6.32
CA LYS A 362 -20.55 14.27 -6.42
C LYS A 362 -21.51 13.48 -5.51
N ASN A 363 -21.41 12.15 -5.50
CA ASN A 363 -22.22 11.31 -4.62
C ASN A 363 -21.95 11.64 -3.14
N LYS A 364 -20.68 11.79 -2.76
CA LYS A 364 -20.31 12.15 -1.38
C LYS A 364 -20.83 13.54 -0.98
N ILE A 365 -20.78 14.52 -1.88
CA ILE A 365 -21.39 15.84 -1.68
C ILE A 365 -22.89 15.70 -1.42
N SER A 366 -23.62 14.93 -2.23
CA SER A 366 -25.05 14.72 -2.05
C SER A 366 -25.39 14.00 -0.74
N GLU A 367 -24.59 13.03 -0.31
CA GLU A 367 -24.73 12.39 1.00
C GLU A 367 -24.59 13.43 2.13
N ILE A 368 -23.54 14.27 2.08
CA ILE A 368 -23.33 15.33 3.07
C ILE A 368 -24.53 16.30 3.08
N GLU A 369 -24.95 16.80 1.93
CA GLU A 369 -26.10 17.72 1.82
C GLU A 369 -27.38 17.13 2.42
N SER A 370 -27.63 15.84 2.19
CA SER A 370 -28.78 15.13 2.74
C SER A 370 -28.79 15.08 4.27
N CYS A 371 -27.62 14.95 4.91
CA CYS A 371 -27.50 14.99 6.38
C CYS A 371 -27.93 16.33 6.98
N PHE A 372 -27.79 17.42 6.24
CA PHE A 372 -28.16 18.76 6.69
C PHE A 372 -29.56 19.22 6.23
N LYS A 373 -30.34 18.32 5.59
CA LYS A 373 -31.70 18.56 5.08
C LYS A 373 -31.79 19.75 4.11
N ILE A 374 -30.83 19.85 3.20
CA ILE A 374 -30.76 20.90 2.17
C ILE A 374 -31.37 20.42 0.87
#